data_AF-A0AAX1NF00-F1
#
_entry.id   AF-A0AAX1NF00-F1
#
_cell.length_a   1.000
_cell.length_b   1.000
_cell.length_c   1.000
_cell.angle_alpha   90.00
_cell.angle_beta   90.00
_cell.angle_gamma   90.00
#
_symmetry.space_group_name_H-M   'P 1'
#
loop_
_entity.id
_entity.type
_entity.pdbx_description
1 polymer ?
#
loop_
_entity_poly.entity_id
_entity_poly.type
_entity_poly.pdbx_seq_one_letter_code
_entity_poly.pdbx_strand_id
1 'polypeptide(L)'
;MKFNIEVTVDWLEEGGDIDQVVKQEIIDGVTSRIENKLLAEARKELEDRTYKELNTKIDEIVDREFQTLWSKPIVQCDRWGDTLKEYPSGKAMIKEKFDNFLTEQVDGNGKPATNYSSNRQTRVHYIIDRQLKQFSDKFTKETVEKVSEELKKYTSDAMKHAMGQEMMDLLKIDKKLGLDAPKKPFR
;
A
#
# COMPACT_ATOMS: atom_id res chain seq x y z
N MET A 1 -22.10 -19.83 -30.73
CA MET A 1 -21.29 -20.92 -30.15
C MET A 1 -20.81 -21.79 -31.30
N LYS A 2 -19.50 -21.91 -31.54
CA LYS A 2 -18.95 -22.75 -32.62
C LYS A 2 -18.51 -24.09 -32.02
N PHE A 3 -19.08 -25.18 -32.52
CA PHE A 3 -18.77 -26.55 -32.11
C PHE A 3 -17.84 -27.17 -33.16
N ASN A 4 -16.62 -27.55 -32.75
CA ASN A 4 -15.71 -28.37 -33.56
C ASN A 4 -15.74 -29.80 -33.02
N ILE A 5 -16.11 -30.73 -33.89
CA ILE A 5 -16.08 -32.18 -33.67
C ILE A 5 -15.16 -32.72 -34.75
N GLU A 6 -14.06 -33.35 -34.33
CA GLU A 6 -13.17 -34.11 -35.22
C GLU A 6 -13.65 -35.55 -35.20
N VAL A 7 -14.05 -36.07 -36.35
CA VAL A 7 -14.55 -37.44 -36.54
C VAL A 7 -13.53 -38.16 -37.41
N THR A 8 -12.99 -39.28 -36.91
CA THR A 8 -12.00 -40.09 -37.61
C THR A 8 -12.71 -41.33 -38.15
N VAL A 9 -13.10 -41.30 -39.42
CA VAL A 9 -13.80 -42.43 -40.06
C VAL A 9 -12.77 -43.31 -40.77
N ASP A 10 -12.36 -44.40 -40.12
CA ASP A 10 -11.66 -45.48 -40.81
C ASP A 10 -12.67 -46.25 -41.68
N TRP A 11 -12.39 -46.34 -42.98
CA TRP A 11 -13.27 -47.02 -43.94
C TRP A 11 -13.40 -48.50 -43.55
N LEU A 12 -14.55 -48.88 -43.00
CA LEU A 12 -14.93 -50.27 -42.75
C LEU A 12 -15.48 -50.88 -44.06
N GLU A 13 -14.94 -52.04 -44.44
CA GLU A 13 -15.42 -52.83 -45.57
C GLU A 13 -16.90 -53.23 -45.40
N GLU A 14 -17.60 -53.21 -46.55
CA GLU A 14 -18.97 -53.65 -46.85
C GLU A 14 -19.86 -54.18 -45.69
N GLY A 15 -20.80 -53.34 -45.25
CA GLY A 15 -22.03 -53.77 -44.57
C GLY A 15 -22.47 -52.92 -43.38
N GLY A 16 -21.59 -52.08 -42.84
CA GLY A 16 -21.92 -51.18 -41.71
C GLY A 16 -22.48 -49.84 -42.20
N ASP A 17 -23.66 -49.46 -41.73
CA ASP A 17 -24.30 -48.18 -42.04
C ASP A 17 -23.49 -47.02 -41.40
N ILE A 18 -22.60 -46.41 -42.20
CA ILE A 18 -21.68 -45.32 -41.80
C ILE A 18 -22.42 -44.19 -41.06
N ASP A 19 -23.68 -43.94 -41.44
CA ASP A 19 -24.52 -42.91 -40.85
C ASP A 19 -24.87 -43.21 -39.38
N GLN A 20 -24.99 -44.49 -38.99
CA GLN A 20 -25.21 -44.87 -37.60
C GLN A 20 -23.95 -44.70 -36.76
N VAL A 21 -22.79 -45.08 -37.28
CA VAL A 21 -21.50 -44.98 -36.56
C VAL A 21 -21.16 -43.52 -36.26
N VAL A 22 -21.31 -42.64 -37.26
CA VAL A 22 -21.06 -41.20 -37.09
C VAL A 22 -22.07 -40.57 -36.11
N LYS A 23 -23.34 -40.97 -36.16
CA LYS A 23 -24.35 -40.51 -35.19
C LYS A 23 -24.00 -40.96 -33.78
N GLN A 24 -23.57 -42.21 -33.60
CA GLN A 24 -23.19 -42.75 -32.29
C GLN A 24 -21.97 -42.00 -31.73
N GLU A 25 -20.92 -41.79 -32.52
CA GLU A 25 -19.71 -41.07 -32.08
C GLU A 25 -19.99 -39.60 -31.73
N ILE A 26 -20.88 -38.94 -32.49
CA ILE A 26 -21.30 -37.57 -32.18
C ILE A 26 -22.10 -37.56 -30.86
N ILE A 27 -23.02 -38.50 -30.67
CA ILE A 27 -23.79 -38.61 -29.43
C ILE A 27 -22.86 -38.89 -28.26
N ASP A 28 -21.94 -39.84 -28.36
CA ASP A 28 -21.01 -40.21 -27.29
C ASP A 28 -20.03 -39.07 -26.98
N GLY A 29 -19.52 -38.39 -28.01
CA GLY A 29 -18.64 -37.22 -27.87
C GLY A 29 -19.34 -36.02 -27.24
N VAL A 30 -20.62 -35.79 -27.58
CA VAL A 30 -21.43 -34.73 -26.96
C VAL A 30 -21.78 -35.09 -25.51
N THR A 31 -22.18 -36.34 -25.26
CA THR A 31 -22.56 -36.82 -23.93
C THR A 31 -21.37 -36.76 -22.98
N SER A 32 -20.21 -37.28 -23.39
CA SER A 32 -18.98 -37.22 -22.60
C SER A 32 -18.53 -35.78 -22.32
N ARG A 33 -18.65 -34.86 -23.28
CA ARG A 33 -18.29 -33.44 -23.06
C ARG A 33 -19.27 -32.72 -22.14
N ILE A 34 -20.56 -33.04 -22.19
CA ILE A 34 -21.58 -32.49 -21.30
C ILE A 34 -21.37 -33.03 -19.88
N GLU A 35 -21.17 -34.33 -19.70
CA GLU A 35 -20.89 -34.95 -18.41
C GLU A 35 -19.62 -34.36 -17.78
N ASN A 36 -18.54 -34.24 -18.54
CA ASN A 36 -17.29 -33.68 -18.02
C ASN A 36 -17.43 -32.20 -17.63
N LYS A 37 -18.21 -31.40 -18.37
CA LYS A 37 -18.47 -30.00 -18.02
C LYS A 37 -19.35 -29.87 -16.78
N LEU A 38 -20.44 -30.65 -16.71
CA LEU A 38 -21.32 -30.66 -15.55
C LEU A 38 -20.59 -31.13 -14.29
N LEU A 39 -19.73 -32.15 -14.40
CA LEU A 39 -18.89 -32.61 -13.28
C LEU A 39 -17.86 -31.55 -12.86
N ALA A 40 -17.26 -30.82 -13.81
CA ALA A 40 -16.30 -29.76 -13.50
C ALA A 40 -16.98 -28.54 -12.84
N GLU A 41 -18.15 -28.12 -13.33
CA GLU A 41 -18.93 -27.02 -12.75
C GLU A 41 -19.48 -27.39 -11.37
N ALA A 42 -20.02 -28.61 -11.21
CA ALA A 42 -20.48 -29.10 -9.92
C ALA A 42 -19.35 -29.22 -8.90
N ARG A 43 -18.16 -29.69 -9.30
CA ARG A 43 -16.96 -29.72 -8.44
C ARG A 43 -16.55 -28.32 -8.01
N LYS A 44 -16.47 -27.38 -8.95
CA LYS A 44 -16.09 -26.00 -8.65
C LYS A 44 -17.08 -25.32 -7.71
N GLU A 45 -18.37 -25.53 -7.91
CA GLU A 45 -19.41 -24.98 -7.03
C GLU A 45 -19.40 -25.62 -5.64
N LEU A 46 -19.17 -26.94 -5.56
CA LEU A 46 -18.96 -27.65 -4.30
C LEU A 46 -17.72 -27.15 -3.57
N GLU A 47 -16.59 -26.98 -4.27
CA GLU A 47 -15.37 -26.43 -3.70
C GLU A 47 -15.61 -25.02 -3.17
N ASP A 48 -16.16 -24.11 -3.97
CA ASP A 48 -16.44 -22.73 -3.55
C ASP A 48 -17.40 -22.64 -2.35
N ARG A 49 -18.46 -23.46 -2.33
CA ARG A 49 -19.38 -23.55 -1.19
C ARG A 49 -18.68 -24.12 0.05
N THR A 50 -17.94 -25.21 -0.11
CA THR A 50 -17.22 -25.87 0.98
C THR A 50 -16.17 -24.94 1.59
N TYR A 51 -15.40 -24.23 0.76
CA TYR A 51 -14.41 -23.26 1.22
C TYR A 51 -15.06 -22.10 1.97
N LYS A 52 -16.18 -21.57 1.49
CA LYS A 52 -16.92 -20.50 2.18
C LYS A 52 -17.49 -20.96 3.51
N GLU A 53 -18.13 -22.12 3.56
CA GLU A 53 -18.69 -22.67 4.79
C GLU A 53 -17.60 -23.02 5.80
N LEU A 54 -16.49 -23.60 5.35
CA LEU A 54 -15.33 -23.89 6.21
C LEU A 54 -14.75 -22.61 6.78
N ASN A 55 -14.50 -21.58 5.96
CA ASN A 55 -13.98 -20.30 6.45
C ASN A 55 -14.93 -19.65 7.44
N THR A 56 -16.24 -19.66 7.16
CA THR A 56 -17.25 -19.12 8.09
C THR A 56 -17.21 -19.84 9.43
N LYS A 57 -17.13 -21.19 9.44
CA LYS A 57 -17.02 -21.95 10.69
C LYS A 57 -15.69 -21.74 11.41
N ILE A 58 -14.59 -21.60 10.67
CA ILE A 58 -13.29 -21.27 11.25
C ILE A 58 -13.37 -19.92 11.94
N ASP A 59 -13.92 -18.90 11.27
CA ASP A 59 -14.10 -17.57 11.83
C ASP A 59 -14.98 -17.61 13.09
N GLU A 60 -16.11 -18.32 13.06
CA GLU A 60 -16.98 -18.51 14.23
C GLU A 60 -16.26 -19.16 15.41
N ILE A 61 -15.44 -20.19 15.16
CA ILE A 61 -14.66 -20.87 16.20
C ILE A 61 -13.60 -19.91 16.74
N VAL A 62 -12.85 -19.25 15.87
CA VAL A 62 -11.79 -18.31 16.27
C VAL A 62 -12.39 -17.18 17.10
N ASP A 63 -13.49 -16.59 16.67
CA ASP A 63 -14.19 -15.54 17.40
C ASP A 63 -14.67 -16.04 18.76
N ARG A 64 -15.27 -17.23 18.83
CA ARG A 64 -15.73 -17.80 20.10
C ARG A 64 -14.57 -18.05 21.06
N GLU A 65 -13.48 -18.66 20.60
CA GLU A 65 -12.30 -18.90 21.43
C GLU A 65 -11.64 -17.59 21.86
N PHE A 66 -11.56 -16.61 20.96
CA PHE A 66 -11.05 -15.28 21.27
C PHE A 66 -11.90 -14.60 22.35
N GLN A 67 -13.23 -14.57 22.20
CA GLN A 67 -14.14 -14.01 23.21
C GLN A 67 -14.03 -14.74 24.55
N THR A 68 -13.86 -16.07 24.52
CA THR A 68 -13.69 -16.89 25.72
C THR A 68 -12.39 -16.54 26.44
N LEU A 69 -11.28 -16.44 25.72
CA LEU A 69 -9.99 -16.01 26.28
C LEU A 69 -10.08 -14.59 26.82
N TRP A 70 -10.76 -13.69 26.11
CA TRP A 70 -10.88 -12.29 26.47
C TRP A 70 -11.74 -12.05 27.71
N SER A 71 -12.69 -12.93 27.97
CA SER A 71 -13.60 -12.86 29.11
C SER A 71 -13.01 -13.46 30.39
N LYS A 72 -11.90 -14.21 30.29
CA LYS A 72 -11.24 -14.79 31.46
C LYS A 72 -10.52 -13.71 32.28
N PRO A 73 -10.44 -13.88 33.60
CA PRO A 73 -9.66 -12.99 34.44
C PRO A 73 -8.17 -13.08 34.07
N ILE A 74 -7.52 -11.92 34.06
CA ILE A 74 -6.08 -11.81 33.75
C ILE A 74 -5.36 -11.36 35.01
N VAL A 75 -4.34 -12.11 35.38
CA VAL A 75 -3.45 -11.79 36.50
C VAL A 75 -2.17 -11.19 35.96
N GLN A 76 -1.85 -9.97 36.37
CA GLN A 76 -0.58 -9.33 36.11
C GLN A 76 0.39 -9.74 37.24
N CYS A 77 1.41 -10.52 36.89
CA CYS A 77 2.47 -10.91 37.81
C CYS A 77 3.74 -10.07 37.60
N ASP A 78 4.60 -10.05 38.61
CA ASP A 78 5.95 -9.51 38.49
C ASP A 78 6.95 -10.52 37.88
N ARG A 79 8.25 -10.19 37.91
CA ARG A 79 9.31 -11.07 37.38
C ARG A 79 9.53 -12.34 38.22
N TRP A 80 9.01 -12.38 39.43
CA TRP A 80 9.15 -13.47 40.40
C TRP A 80 7.86 -14.30 40.54
N GLY A 81 6.78 -13.90 39.88
CA GLY A 81 5.50 -14.61 39.85
C GLY A 81 4.48 -14.08 40.85
N ASP A 82 4.80 -13.04 41.62
CA ASP A 82 3.88 -12.45 42.59
C ASP A 82 2.80 -11.64 41.88
N THR A 83 1.55 -11.79 42.33
CA THR A 83 0.40 -11.08 41.77
C THR A 83 0.49 -9.58 42.10
N LEU A 84 0.67 -8.75 41.08
CA LEU A 84 0.63 -7.30 41.20
C LEU A 84 -0.81 -6.78 41.12
N LYS A 85 -1.59 -7.33 40.19
CA LYS A 85 -2.96 -6.85 39.92
C LYS A 85 -3.79 -7.89 39.18
N GLU A 86 -5.06 -7.98 39.52
CA GLU A 86 -6.02 -8.84 38.84
C GLU A 86 -7.04 -8.00 38.08
N TYR A 87 -7.38 -8.43 36.86
CA TYR A 87 -8.39 -7.82 36.02
C TYR A 87 -9.50 -8.83 35.75
N PRO A 88 -10.78 -8.42 35.81
CA PRO A 88 -11.91 -9.33 35.62
C PRO A 88 -12.02 -9.84 34.18
N SER A 89 -11.42 -9.14 33.20
CA SER A 89 -11.35 -9.55 31.80
C SER A 89 -10.21 -8.81 31.09
N GLY A 90 -9.79 -9.30 29.92
CA GLY A 90 -8.86 -8.58 29.06
C GLY A 90 -9.37 -7.20 28.64
N LYS A 91 -10.69 -7.05 28.46
CA LYS A 91 -11.30 -5.76 28.15
C LYS A 91 -11.13 -4.75 29.29
N ALA A 92 -11.29 -5.18 30.54
CA ALA A 92 -11.09 -4.32 31.70
C ALA A 92 -9.63 -3.88 31.84
N MET A 93 -8.68 -4.81 31.61
CA MET A 93 -7.25 -4.49 31.58
C MET A 93 -6.93 -3.43 30.52
N ILE A 94 -7.38 -3.64 29.28
CA ILE A 94 -7.15 -2.69 28.19
C ILE A 94 -7.78 -1.33 28.52
N LYS A 95 -9.04 -1.31 28.97
CA LYS A 95 -9.73 -0.06 29.31
C LYS A 95 -8.93 0.75 30.33
N GLU A 96 -8.47 0.11 31.40
CA GLU A 96 -7.66 0.79 32.40
C GLU A 96 -6.31 1.29 31.83
N LYS A 97 -5.63 0.48 31.01
CA LYS A 97 -4.38 0.91 30.37
C LYS A 97 -4.59 2.11 29.43
N PHE A 98 -5.69 2.14 28.69
CA PHE A 98 -6.06 3.28 27.86
C PHE A 98 -6.42 4.51 28.70
N ASP A 99 -7.24 4.36 29.73
CA ASP A 99 -7.61 5.45 30.64
C ASP A 99 -6.34 6.04 31.30
N ASN A 100 -5.44 5.18 31.76
CA ASN A 100 -4.13 5.58 32.28
C ASN A 100 -3.30 6.29 31.22
N PHE A 101 -3.22 5.77 30.00
CA PHE A 101 -2.46 6.41 28.92
C PHE A 101 -2.99 7.83 28.59
N LEU A 102 -4.30 8.03 28.61
CA LEU A 102 -4.93 9.31 28.32
C LEU A 102 -4.72 10.34 29.45
N THR A 103 -4.70 9.87 30.69
CA THR A 103 -4.66 10.72 31.89
C THR A 103 -3.26 10.87 32.50
N GLU A 104 -2.33 9.98 32.17
CA GLU A 104 -0.97 9.98 32.71
C GLU A 104 -0.26 11.27 32.32
N GLN A 105 0.19 11.99 33.35
CA GLN A 105 0.99 13.19 33.17
C GLN A 105 2.43 12.81 32.87
N VAL A 106 3.01 13.48 31.89
CA VAL A 106 4.40 13.31 31.49
C VAL A 106 5.18 14.60 31.68
N ASP A 107 6.48 14.46 31.88
CA ASP A 107 7.43 15.56 31.95
C ASP A 107 7.78 16.10 30.54
N GLY A 108 8.64 17.12 30.48
CA GLY A 108 9.09 17.71 29.22
C GLY A 108 9.84 16.76 28.28
N ASN A 109 10.23 15.57 28.75
CA ASN A 109 10.88 14.52 27.96
C ASN A 109 9.91 13.39 27.58
N GLY A 110 8.64 13.48 27.97
CA GLY A 110 7.63 12.45 27.74
C GLY A 110 7.70 11.26 28.69
N LYS A 111 8.46 11.35 29.78
CA LYS A 111 8.51 10.32 30.82
C LYS A 111 7.41 10.54 31.86
N PRO A 112 6.93 9.50 32.56
CA PRO A 112 5.95 9.67 33.64
C PRO A 112 6.41 10.73 34.65
N ALA A 113 5.59 11.75 34.88
CA ALA A 113 5.99 12.88 35.71
C ALA A 113 5.95 12.52 37.20
N THR A 114 7.08 12.66 37.88
CA THR A 114 7.14 12.61 39.35
C THR A 114 6.58 13.90 39.96
N ASN A 115 6.28 13.89 41.26
CA ASN A 115 5.59 14.99 41.97
C ASN A 115 6.31 16.35 41.95
N TYR A 116 7.55 16.41 41.45
CA TYR A 116 8.37 17.62 41.41
C TYR A 116 8.58 18.18 39.99
N SER A 117 7.91 17.64 38.96
CA SER A 117 8.03 18.17 37.59
C SER A 117 7.24 19.48 37.42
N SER A 118 7.90 20.54 36.98
CA SER A 118 7.29 21.86 36.73
C SER A 118 6.50 21.92 35.42
N ASN A 119 6.83 21.06 34.44
CA ASN A 119 6.18 21.01 33.14
C ASN A 119 5.43 19.68 33.00
N ARG A 120 4.23 19.63 33.59
CA ARG A 120 3.33 18.47 33.51
C ARG A 120 2.24 18.72 32.49
N GLN A 121 2.13 17.81 31.54
CA GLN A 121 1.03 17.77 30.59
C GLN A 121 0.58 16.33 30.41
N THR A 122 -0.63 16.10 29.89
CA THR A 122 -1.07 14.74 29.57
C THR A 122 -0.19 14.15 28.48
N ARG A 123 0.02 12.83 28.50
CA ARG A 123 0.81 12.12 27.49
C ARG A 123 0.31 12.40 26.07
N VAL A 124 -1.01 12.50 25.90
CA VAL A 124 -1.63 12.84 24.61
C VAL A 124 -1.19 14.22 24.13
N HIS A 125 -1.25 15.24 25.00
CA HIS A 125 -0.80 16.59 24.64
C HIS A 125 0.68 16.61 24.28
N TYR A 126 1.53 15.93 25.05
CA TYR A 126 2.95 15.82 24.72
C TYR A 126 3.21 15.21 23.33
N ILE A 127 2.48 14.14 22.98
CA ILE A 127 2.62 13.50 21.67
C ILE A 127 2.19 14.45 20.55
N ILE A 128 1.04 15.12 20.70
CA ILE A 128 0.54 16.09 19.73
C ILE A 128 1.53 17.24 19.56
N ASP A 129 1.99 17.85 20.65
CA ASP A 129 2.96 18.94 20.62
C ASP A 129 4.26 18.54 19.97
N ARG A 130 4.75 17.32 20.24
CA ARG A 130 5.97 16.80 19.63
C ARG A 130 5.79 16.59 18.12
N GLN A 131 4.65 16.05 17.69
CA GLN A 131 4.35 15.87 16.27
C GLN A 131 4.20 17.21 15.55
N LEU A 132 3.52 18.18 16.16
CA LEU A 132 3.40 19.53 15.62
C LEU A 132 4.76 20.21 15.49
N LYS A 133 5.63 20.11 16.50
CA LYS A 133 7.01 20.62 16.41
C LYS A 133 7.79 19.96 15.28
N GLN A 134 7.75 18.63 15.19
CA GLN A 134 8.43 17.90 14.11
C GLN A 134 7.89 18.28 12.72
N PHE A 135 6.58 18.45 12.60
CA PHE A 135 5.94 18.89 11.36
C PHE A 135 6.38 20.31 10.99
N SER A 136 6.31 21.24 11.93
CA SER A 136 6.75 22.63 11.74
C SER A 136 8.23 22.71 11.38
N ASP A 137 9.09 21.93 12.03
CA ASP A 137 10.54 21.90 11.73
C ASP A 137 10.80 21.36 10.32
N LYS A 138 10.10 20.31 9.91
CA LYS A 138 10.20 19.77 8.54
C LYS A 138 9.69 20.76 7.52
N PHE A 139 8.49 21.31 7.73
CA PHE A 139 7.88 22.30 6.85
C PHE A 139 8.78 23.54 6.70
N THR A 140 9.36 24.02 7.78
CA THR A 140 10.29 25.15 7.77
C THR A 140 11.55 24.82 6.98
N LYS A 141 12.15 23.63 7.21
CA LYS A 141 13.33 23.20 6.44
C LYS A 141 13.04 23.08 4.95
N GLU A 142 11.95 22.41 4.57
CA GLU A 142 11.56 22.26 3.17
C GLU A 142 11.25 23.62 2.51
N THR A 143 10.62 24.54 3.24
CA THR A 143 10.34 25.89 2.75
C THR A 143 11.63 26.69 2.57
N VAL A 144 12.56 26.62 3.53
CA VAL A 144 13.87 27.28 3.44
C VAL A 144 14.70 26.70 2.29
N GLU A 145 14.66 25.39 2.07
CA GLU A 145 15.33 24.73 0.94
C GLU A 145 14.75 25.18 -0.39
N LYS A 146 13.43 25.19 -0.55
CA LYS A 146 12.75 25.68 -1.77
C LYS A 146 13.06 27.15 -2.05
N VAL A 147 12.96 28.01 -1.03
CA VAL A 147 13.28 29.44 -1.16
C VAL A 147 14.76 29.63 -1.53
N SER A 148 15.67 28.83 -0.95
CA SER A 148 17.11 28.86 -1.29
C SER A 148 17.36 28.43 -2.73
N GLU A 149 16.68 27.40 -3.23
CA GLU A 149 16.76 26.96 -4.62
C GLU A 149 16.19 27.98 -5.60
N GLU A 150 15.04 28.58 -5.29
CA GLU A 150 14.43 29.65 -6.08
C GLU A 150 15.31 30.91 -6.11
N LEU A 151 15.87 31.31 -4.96
CA LEU A 151 16.82 32.42 -4.89
C LEU A 151 18.08 32.15 -5.71
N LYS A 152 18.62 30.92 -5.68
CA LYS A 152 19.76 30.51 -6.52
C LYS A 152 19.42 30.57 -8.01
N LYS A 153 18.23 30.11 -8.42
CA LYS A 153 17.77 30.21 -9.81
C LYS A 153 17.62 31.66 -10.22
N TYR A 154 16.93 32.46 -9.42
CA TYR A 154 16.71 33.89 -9.69
C TYR A 154 18.03 34.66 -9.80
N THR A 155 18.97 34.45 -8.87
CA THR A 155 20.29 35.08 -8.93
C THR A 155 21.12 34.59 -10.12
N SER A 156 21.06 33.29 -10.46
CA SER A 156 21.73 32.76 -11.65
C SER A 156 21.18 33.36 -12.94
N ASP A 157 19.86 33.46 -13.07
CA ASP A 157 19.21 34.01 -14.25
C ASP A 157 19.41 35.51 -14.35
N ALA A 158 19.34 36.25 -13.25
CA ALA A 158 19.67 37.68 -13.21
C ALA A 158 21.14 37.93 -13.61
N MET A 159 22.08 37.09 -13.13
CA MET A 159 23.50 37.19 -13.49
C MET A 159 23.74 36.87 -14.97
N LYS A 160 23.10 35.83 -15.52
CA LYS A 160 23.14 35.53 -16.96
C LYS A 160 22.55 36.66 -17.79
N HIS A 161 21.47 37.28 -17.33
CA HIS A 161 20.85 38.41 -18.03
C HIS A 161 21.76 39.64 -18.05
N ALA A 162 22.35 39.98 -16.90
CA ALA A 162 23.29 41.09 -16.78
C ALA A 162 24.52 40.87 -17.65
N MET A 163 25.15 39.68 -17.57
CA MET A 163 26.29 39.31 -18.41
C MET A 163 25.94 39.29 -19.89
N GLY A 164 24.76 38.77 -20.26
CA GLY A 164 24.28 38.77 -21.63
C GLY A 164 24.04 40.18 -22.17
N GLN A 165 23.51 41.09 -21.35
CA GLN A 165 23.35 42.49 -21.71
C GLN A 165 24.71 43.19 -21.88
N GLU A 166 25.64 43.01 -20.94
CA GLU A 166 27.00 43.56 -21.06
C GLU A 166 27.74 43.02 -22.29
N MET A 167 27.65 41.72 -22.57
CA MET A 167 28.22 41.12 -23.79
C MET A 167 27.59 41.67 -25.06
N MET A 168 26.27 41.84 -25.09
CA MET A 168 25.57 42.43 -26.24
C MET A 168 25.94 43.89 -26.45
N ASP A 169 26.15 44.64 -25.37
CA ASP A 169 26.57 46.03 -25.46
C ASP A 169 28.02 46.15 -25.91
N LEU A 170 28.92 45.26 -25.46
CA LEU A 170 30.27 45.13 -26.01
C LEU A 170 30.27 44.76 -27.50
N LEU A 171 29.45 43.78 -27.92
CA LEU A 171 29.32 43.41 -29.33
C LEU A 171 28.77 44.55 -30.21
N LYS A 172 27.83 45.34 -29.69
CA LYS A 172 27.34 46.54 -30.38
C LYS A 172 28.43 47.62 -30.49
N ILE A 173 29.29 47.74 -29.47
CA ILE A 173 30.45 48.65 -29.50
C ILE A 173 31.44 48.19 -30.57
N ASP A 174 31.76 46.90 -30.65
CA ASP A 174 32.64 46.34 -31.70
C ASP A 174 32.06 46.51 -33.11
N LYS A 175 30.74 46.31 -33.26
CA LYS A 175 30.04 46.52 -34.53
C LYS A 175 30.01 47.99 -34.95
N LYS A 176 29.99 48.92 -34.00
CA LYS A 176 30.14 50.37 -34.24
C LYS A 176 31.60 50.78 -34.51
N LEU A 177 32.58 50.02 -34.03
CA LEU A 177 34.01 50.23 -34.27
C LEU A 177 34.52 49.56 -35.57
N GLY A 178 33.66 48.84 -36.31
CA GLY A 178 33.95 48.39 -37.67
C GLY A 178 34.94 47.23 -37.77
N LEU A 179 34.95 46.29 -36.83
CA LEU A 179 35.84 45.11 -36.85
C LEU A 179 35.26 43.87 -37.57
N ASP A 180 34.37 44.04 -38.55
CA ASP A 180 34.11 42.98 -39.52
C ASP A 180 35.19 43.05 -40.63
N ALA A 181 36.25 42.25 -40.47
CA ALA A 181 37.34 42.17 -41.43
C ALA A 181 36.82 41.82 -42.84
N PRO A 182 37.20 42.57 -43.90
CA PRO A 182 36.78 42.24 -45.25
C PRO A 182 37.52 40.99 -45.74
N LYS A 183 36.76 39.93 -46.06
CA LYS A 183 37.26 38.81 -46.88
C LYS A 183 37.62 39.35 -48.27
N LYS A 184 38.91 39.53 -48.55
CA LYS A 184 39.40 39.78 -49.93
C LYS A 184 39.26 38.50 -50.76
N PRO A 185 38.69 38.54 -51.98
CA PRO A 185 38.86 37.47 -52.95
C PRO A 185 40.25 37.60 -53.59
N PHE A 186 40.95 36.47 -53.69
CA PHE A 186 42.19 36.34 -54.45
C PHE A 186 41.91 36.59 -55.95
N ARG A 187 42.73 37.44 -56.56
CA ARG A 187 42.91 37.54 -58.02
C ARG A 187 44.38 37.28 -58.31
#